data_AF-A0A183J2R7-F1
#
_entry.id   AF-A0A183J2R7-F1
#
_cell.length_a   1.000
_cell.length_b   1.000
_cell.length_c   1.000
_cell.angle_alpha   90.00
_cell.angle_beta   90.00
_cell.angle_gamma   90.00
#
_symmetry.space_group_name_H-M   'P 1'
#
loop_
_entity.id
_entity.type
_entity.pdbx_description
1 polymer ?
#
loop_
_entity_poly.entity_id
_entity_poly.type
_entity_poly.pdbx_seq_one_letter_code
_entity_poly.pdbx_strand_id
1 'polypeptide(L)'
;MVKRNQMIPNAHFHKDWKKHVKTFFNQPMKKKRRYLTRVQKALAIAPRPAKGPLRPIVRCPSSRYSTRLRLGRGFTLEELKVNVICFVNVFQLMTTQRVIT
;
A
#
# COMPACT_ATOMS: atom_id res chain seq x y z
N MET A 1 -43.46 -8.42 8.85
CA MET A 1 -43.91 -9.74 9.34
C MET A 1 -43.21 -10.82 8.53
N VAL A 2 -42.50 -11.73 9.19
CA VAL A 2 -41.86 -12.88 8.53
C VAL A 2 -42.96 -13.88 8.15
N LYS A 3 -42.96 -14.36 6.90
CA LYS A 3 -43.95 -15.33 6.40
C LYS A 3 -43.35 -16.74 6.46
N ARG A 4 -44.04 -17.69 7.10
CA ARG A 4 -43.57 -19.10 7.27
C ARG A 4 -42.22 -19.15 8.00
N ASN A 5 -41.46 -20.23 7.81
CA ASN A 5 -40.14 -20.45 8.41
C ASN A 5 -39.01 -19.73 7.64
N GLN A 6 -39.10 -18.41 7.51
CA GLN A 6 -38.05 -17.59 6.89
C GLN A 6 -37.10 -17.01 7.96
N MET A 7 -35.85 -16.77 7.57
CA MET A 7 -34.86 -16.11 8.43
C MET A 7 -35.33 -14.71 8.83
N ILE A 8 -35.17 -14.37 10.10
CA ILE A 8 -35.46 -13.02 10.60
C ILE A 8 -34.46 -12.04 9.97
N PRO A 9 -34.90 -11.02 9.23
CA PRO A 9 -33.99 -10.09 8.58
C PRO A 9 -33.34 -9.17 9.62
N ASN A 10 -32.04 -9.29 9.82
CA ASN A 10 -31.23 -8.32 10.59
C ASN A 10 -30.60 -7.30 9.63
N ALA A 11 -31.44 -6.51 8.96
CA ALA A 11 -30.97 -5.52 8.00
C ALA A 11 -30.64 -4.20 8.71
N HIS A 12 -29.37 -3.77 8.66
CA HIS A 12 -28.90 -2.55 9.33
C HIS A 12 -29.26 -1.26 8.56
N PHE A 13 -30.54 -1.07 8.23
CA PHE A 13 -31.07 0.08 7.49
C PHE A 13 -32.00 0.97 8.34
N HIS A 14 -31.76 1.03 9.65
CA HIS A 14 -32.61 1.75 10.62
C HIS A 14 -32.44 3.27 10.60
N LYS A 15 -31.35 3.79 10.01
CA LYS A 15 -31.06 5.22 9.86
C LYS A 15 -31.25 5.65 8.40
N ASP A 16 -31.15 6.96 8.13
CA ASP A 16 -31.16 7.55 6.79
C ASP A 16 -29.96 7.11 5.93
N TRP A 17 -29.96 5.84 5.51
CA TRP A 17 -28.90 5.22 4.71
C TRP A 17 -28.91 5.72 3.26
N LYS A 18 -30.09 6.08 2.73
CA LYS A 18 -30.27 6.56 1.35
C LYS A 18 -29.45 7.82 1.06
N LYS A 19 -29.25 8.69 2.05
CA LYS A 19 -28.41 9.90 1.94
C LYS A 19 -26.92 9.58 1.75
N HIS A 20 -26.46 8.41 2.22
CA HIS A 20 -25.05 8.02 2.28
C HIS A 20 -24.71 6.87 1.32
N VAL A 21 -25.46 6.74 0.22
CA VAL A 21 -25.22 5.71 -0.79
C VAL A 21 -23.98 6.06 -1.60
N LYS A 22 -22.88 5.34 -1.34
CA LYS A 22 -21.64 5.48 -2.12
C LYS A 22 -21.77 4.76 -3.45
N THR A 23 -21.85 5.52 -4.54
CA THR A 23 -21.82 4.97 -5.89
C THR A 23 -20.38 4.81 -6.42
N PHE A 24 -20.17 3.83 -7.31
CA PHE A 24 -18.85 3.49 -7.87
C PHE A 24 -18.68 3.89 -9.34
N PHE A 25 -19.53 4.79 -9.89
CA PHE A 25 -19.42 5.26 -11.28
C PHE A 25 -18.08 5.94 -11.60
N ASN A 26 -17.43 6.52 -10.59
CA ASN A 26 -16.10 7.14 -10.72
C ASN A 26 -14.93 6.14 -10.67
N GLN A 27 -15.19 4.83 -10.53
CA GLN A 27 -14.16 3.79 -10.48
C GLN A 27 -13.22 3.79 -11.72
N PRO A 28 -13.70 3.81 -12.98
CA PRO A 28 -12.82 3.86 -14.16
C PRO A 28 -11.94 5.11 -14.18
N MET A 29 -12.52 6.29 -13.90
CA MET A 29 -11.77 7.54 -13.82
C MET A 29 -10.68 7.48 -12.74
N LYS A 30 -10.99 6.93 -11.55
CA LYS A 30 -10.02 6.75 -10.47
C LYS A 30 -8.87 5.81 -10.87
N LYS A 31 -9.15 4.75 -11.64
CA LYS A 31 -8.10 3.86 -12.17
C LYS A 31 -7.19 4.62 -13.14
N LYS A 32 -7.75 5.35 -14.11
CA LYS A 32 -6.99 6.18 -15.07
C LYS A 32 -6.14 7.23 -14.35
N ARG A 33 -6.72 7.94 -13.37
CA ARG A 33 -5.99 8.95 -12.57
C ARG A 33 -4.78 8.34 -11.85
N ARG A 34 -4.95 7.22 -11.13
CA ARG A 34 -3.83 6.54 -10.45
C ARG A 34 -2.76 6.06 -11.42
N TYR A 35 -3.13 5.63 -12.62
CA TYR A 35 -2.18 5.25 -13.66
C TYR A 35 -1.34 6.45 -14.12
N LEU A 36 -1.98 7.55 -14.50
CA LEU A 36 -1.29 8.77 -14.95
C LEU A 36 -0.33 9.31 -13.87
N THR A 37 -0.75 9.35 -12.60
CA THR A 37 0.13 9.74 -11.49
C THR A 37 1.35 8.83 -11.35
N ARG A 38 1.20 7.51 -11.58
CA ARG A 38 2.34 6.58 -11.56
C ARG A 38 3.30 6.81 -12.72
N VAL A 39 2.78 7.09 -13.92
CA VAL A 39 3.59 7.39 -15.10
C VAL A 39 4.38 8.68 -14.88
N GLN A 40 3.71 9.75 -14.44
CA GLN A 40 4.36 11.03 -14.10
C GLN A 40 5.46 10.85 -13.05
N LYS A 41 5.18 10.08 -11.99
CA LYS A 41 6.18 9.76 -10.95
C LYS A 41 7.37 8.99 -11.52
N ALA A 42 7.15 8.05 -12.43
CA ALA A 42 8.23 7.26 -13.03
C ALA A 42 9.13 8.12 -13.93
N LEU A 43 8.54 9.00 -14.75
CA LEU A 43 9.29 9.95 -15.58
C LEU A 43 10.14 10.90 -14.73
N ALA A 44 9.61 11.38 -13.60
CA ALA A 44 10.33 12.29 -12.71
C ALA A 44 11.51 11.64 -11.95
N ILE A 45 11.50 10.31 -11.76
CA ILE A 45 12.49 9.57 -10.95
C ILE A 45 13.51 8.83 -11.85
N ALA A 46 13.29 8.77 -13.17
CA ALA A 46 14.20 8.12 -14.12
C ALA A 46 15.65 8.64 -13.93
N PRO A 47 16.67 7.75 -13.85
CA PRO A 47 16.68 6.33 -14.22
C PRO A 47 16.23 5.33 -13.12
N ARG A 48 15.90 5.80 -11.91
CA ARG A 48 15.59 4.89 -10.79
C ARG A 48 14.19 4.27 -10.91
N PRO A 49 13.97 3.05 -10.40
CA PRO A 49 12.67 2.41 -10.45
C PRO A 49 11.61 3.12 -9.57
N ALA A 50 10.42 3.35 -10.11
CA ALA A 50 9.34 4.08 -9.44
C ALA A 50 8.64 3.32 -8.29
N LYS A 51 8.94 2.03 -8.13
CA LYS A 51 8.29 1.10 -7.17
C LYS A 51 8.62 1.39 -5.70
N GLY A 52 9.53 2.33 -5.45
CA GLY A 52 9.94 2.76 -4.11
C GLY A 52 11.16 1.98 -3.58
N PRO A 53 11.52 2.20 -2.32
CA PRO A 53 12.68 1.54 -1.69
C PRO A 53 12.44 0.04 -1.48
N LEU A 54 13.54 -0.69 -1.30
CA LEU A 54 13.50 -2.10 -0.89
C LEU A 54 12.80 -2.25 0.47
N ARG A 55 12.07 -3.36 0.62
CA ARG A 55 11.28 -3.66 1.83
C ARG A 55 11.68 -5.04 2.36
N PRO A 56 11.89 -5.21 3.68
CA PRO A 56 12.27 -6.50 4.24
C PRO A 56 11.11 -7.50 4.18
N ILE A 57 11.46 -8.77 4.22
CA ILE A 57 10.50 -9.87 4.30
C ILE A 57 10.23 -10.14 5.79
N VAL A 58 8.96 -10.00 6.22
CA VAL A 58 8.55 -10.12 7.62
C VAL A 58 7.43 -11.14 7.75
N ARG A 59 7.46 -11.95 8.82
CA ARG A 59 6.36 -12.88 9.16
C ARG A 59 5.15 -12.13 9.71
N CYS A 60 3.95 -12.67 9.50
CA CYS A 60 2.75 -12.13 10.14
C CYS A 60 2.69 -12.52 11.63
N PRO A 61 2.12 -11.67 12.51
CA PRO A 61 2.20 -11.88 13.96
C PRO A 61 1.32 -13.02 14.50
N SER A 62 0.15 -13.27 13.88
CA SER A 62 -0.78 -14.28 14.37
C SER A 62 -0.35 -15.70 14.01
N SER A 63 -0.56 -16.67 14.90
CA SER A 63 -0.28 -18.10 14.66
C SER A 63 -0.85 -18.62 13.33
N ARG A 64 -2.11 -18.26 13.02
CA ARG A 64 -2.77 -18.64 11.75
C ARG A 64 -2.00 -18.22 10.48
N TYR A 65 -1.24 -17.12 10.54
CA TYR A 65 -0.58 -16.51 9.39
C TYR A 65 0.94 -16.46 9.50
N SER A 66 1.52 -17.10 10.51
CA SER A 66 2.97 -17.12 10.76
C SER A 66 3.76 -17.82 9.63
N THR A 67 3.09 -18.70 8.87
CA THR A 67 3.62 -19.35 7.67
C THR A 67 3.70 -18.41 6.48
N ARG A 68 2.93 -17.31 6.45
CA ARG A 68 2.88 -16.37 5.34
C ARG A 68 3.83 -15.20 5.55
N LEU A 69 4.55 -14.87 4.49
CA LEU A 69 5.48 -13.75 4.43
C LEU A 69 4.81 -12.51 3.82
N ARG A 70 5.21 -11.33 4.28
CA ARG A 70 4.76 -10.02 3.77
C ARG A 70 5.94 -9.06 3.65
N LEU A 71 5.78 -8.04 2.81
CA LEU A 71 6.72 -6.94 2.74
C LEU A 71 6.52 -6.01 3.95
N GLY A 72 7.53 -5.91 4.80
CA GLY A 72 7.59 -5.05 5.99
C GLY A 72 7.65 -3.57 5.65
N ARG A 73 7.72 -2.70 6.67
CA ARG A 73 7.79 -1.24 6.44
C ARG A 73 9.20 -0.78 6.08
N GLY A 74 10.21 -1.26 6.80
CA GLY A 74 11.62 -0.93 6.65
C GLY A 74 12.47 -1.88 7.49
N PHE A 75 13.77 -1.89 7.25
CA PHE A 75 14.75 -2.76 7.90
C PHE A 75 14.96 -2.39 9.37
N THR A 76 15.31 -3.37 10.20
CA THR A 76 15.68 -3.13 11.60
C THR A 76 17.09 -2.54 11.70
N LEU A 77 17.40 -1.85 12.80
CA LEU A 77 18.74 -1.28 13.01
C LEU A 77 19.82 -2.36 13.08
N GLU A 78 19.47 -3.53 13.62
CA GLU A 78 20.36 -4.70 13.68
C GLU A 78 20.69 -5.21 12.29
N GLU A 79 19.68 -5.36 11.42
CA GLU A 79 19.86 -5.75 10.02
C GLU A 79 20.74 -4.74 9.25
N LEU A 80 20.59 -3.44 9.51
CA LEU A 80 21.37 -2.39 8.84
C LEU A 80 22.83 -2.37 9.29
N LYS A 81 23.10 -2.60 10.58
CA LYS A 81 24.46 -2.67 11.14
C LYS A 81 25.24 -3.84 10.58
N VAL A 82 24.62 -5.02 10.47
CA VAL A 82 25.27 -6.24 9.94
C VAL A 82 25.69 -6.05 8.48
N ASN A 83 24.92 -5.30 7.69
CA ASN A 83 25.19 -5.11 6.26
C ASN A 83 26.15 -3.96 5.94
N VAL A 84 26.81 -3.33 6.92
CA VAL A 84 27.72 -2.16 6.74
C VAL A 84 27.06 -1.04 5.93
N ILE A 85 25.75 -0.88 6.04
CA ILE A 85 25.01 0.20 5.41
C ILE A 85 24.84 1.30 6.45
N CYS A 86 25.72 2.30 6.40
CA CYS A 86 25.69 3.43 7.34
C CYS A 86 24.38 4.24 7.14
N PHE A 87 23.68 4.54 8.24
CA PHE A 87 22.32 5.11 8.28
C PHE A 87 22.16 6.41 7.47
N VAL A 88 23.25 7.19 7.37
CA VAL A 88 23.31 8.49 6.67
C VAL A 88 23.26 8.30 5.14
N ASN A 89 23.69 7.15 4.62
CA ASN A 89 23.94 6.95 3.19
C ASN A 89 22.79 6.26 2.44
N VAL A 90 21.78 5.68 3.11
CA VAL A 90 20.64 5.06 2.39
C VAL A 90 19.72 6.11 1.78
N PHE A 91 19.57 7.26 2.44
CA PHE A 91 18.74 8.36 1.94
C PHE A 91 19.53 9.28 0.99
N GLN A 92 20.86 9.40 1.16
CA GLN A 92 21.70 10.38 0.45
C GLN A 92 22.47 9.80 -0.77
N LEU A 93 22.86 8.51 -0.77
CA LEU A 93 23.47 7.85 -1.96
C LEU A 93 22.46 7.63 -3.12
N MET A 94 21.18 7.91 -2.87
CA MET A 94 20.13 7.93 -3.88
C MET A 94 19.73 9.36 -4.27
N THR A 95 20.53 10.40 -4.01
CA THR A 95 20.21 11.79 -4.43
C THR A 95 21.35 12.56 -5.06
N THR A 96 22.57 12.02 -5.11
CA THR A 96 23.72 12.67 -5.76
C THR A 96 24.23 11.88 -6.94
N GLN A 97 23.52 11.99 -8.07
CA GLN A 97 24.13 12.04 -9.40
C GLN A 97 23.65 13.34 -10.04
N ARG A 98 24.09 14.47 -9.47
CA ARG A 98 24.41 15.65 -10.28
C ARG A 98 25.90 15.52 -10.60
N VAL A 99 26.28 16.00 -11.78
CA VAL A 99 27.61 15.93 -12.42
C VAL A 99 27.85 14.56 -13.08
N ILE A 100 27.47 14.39 -14.35
CA ILE A 100 28.26 14.60 -15.58
C ILE A 100 27.29 14.26 -16.74
N THR A 101 27.16 15.21 -17.68
CA THR A 101 26.23 15.29 -18.86
C THR A 101 24.75 15.45 -18.57
#